data_AF-A0A9X2KVG1-F1
#
_entry.id   AF-A0A9X2KVG1-F1
#
_cell.length_a   1.000
_cell.length_b   1.000
_cell.length_c   1.000
_cell.angle_alpha   90.00
_cell.angle_beta   90.00
_cell.angle_gamma   90.00
#
_symmetry.space_group_name_H-M   'P 1'
#
loop_
_entity.id
_entity.type
_entity.pdbx_description
1 polymer ?
#
loop_
_entity_poly.entity_id
_entity_poly.type
_entity_poly.pdbx_seq_one_letter_code
_entity_poly.pdbx_strand_id
1 'polypeptide(L)'
;MSGSNKTMEYLDVSHPEWDRMWEELAQFPLNDGDRLCVNAGYCWEYMGSSADHHHLRHPHHPASGKAEYIYIERARAAVGWV
;
A
#
# COMPACT_ATOMS: atom_id res chain seq x y z
N MET A 1 -27.28 1.74 -12.74
CA MET A 1 -25.85 1.95 -12.46
C MET A 1 -25.59 1.44 -11.05
N SER A 2 -25.15 0.18 -10.90
CA SER A 2 -24.92 -0.39 -9.57
C SER A 2 -23.56 0.07 -9.07
N GLY A 3 -23.55 0.98 -8.11
CA GLY A 3 -22.34 1.42 -7.44
C GLY A 3 -21.85 0.28 -6.55
N SER A 4 -20.79 -0.40 -6.98
CA SER A 4 -20.03 -1.27 -6.08
C SER A 4 -19.52 -0.40 -4.94
N ASN A 5 -20.16 -0.51 -3.78
CA ASN A 5 -19.66 0.05 -2.54
C ASN A 5 -18.37 -0.72 -2.22
N LYS A 6 -17.23 -0.29 -2.81
CA LYS A 6 -15.90 -0.84 -2.55
C LYS A 6 -15.62 -0.59 -1.08
N THR A 7 -15.92 -1.58 -0.24
CA THR A 7 -15.73 -1.48 1.19
C THR A 7 -14.22 -1.54 1.43
N MET A 8 -13.67 -0.49 2.04
CA MET A 8 -12.29 -0.50 2.54
C MET A 8 -12.18 -1.50 3.68
N GLU A 9 -11.20 -2.39 3.64
CA GLU A 9 -10.88 -3.30 4.73
C GLU A 9 -9.50 -3.01 5.33
N TYR A 10 -9.34 -3.31 6.61
CA TYR A 10 -8.06 -3.21 7.29
C TYR A 10 -7.52 -4.61 7.51
N LEU A 11 -6.32 -4.86 6.98
CA LEU A 11 -5.63 -6.11 7.18
C LEU A 11 -4.95 -6.08 8.54
N ASP A 12 -4.95 -7.22 9.23
CA ASP A 12 -4.11 -7.43 10.40
C ASP A 12 -2.65 -7.57 9.97
N VAL A 13 -1.72 -7.25 10.86
CA VAL A 13 -0.27 -7.39 10.63
C VAL A 13 0.14 -8.84 10.37
N SER A 14 -0.65 -9.82 10.82
CA SER A 14 -0.43 -11.24 10.53
C SER A 14 -0.96 -11.68 9.16
N HIS A 15 -1.60 -10.79 8.40
CA HIS A 15 -2.15 -11.13 7.10
C HIS A 15 -1.01 -11.41 6.11
N PRO A 16 -1.07 -12.48 5.29
CA PRO A 16 0.03 -12.82 4.37
C PRO A 16 0.37 -11.73 3.35
N GLU A 17 -0.60 -10.89 2.98
CA GLU A 17 -0.39 -9.74 2.10
C GLU A 17 0.36 -8.58 2.80
N TRP A 18 0.39 -8.54 4.14
CA TRP A 18 0.94 -7.42 4.90
C TRP A 18 2.43 -7.18 4.59
N ASP A 19 3.27 -8.20 4.81
CA ASP A 19 4.71 -8.07 4.58
C ASP A 19 5.03 -7.83 3.11
N ARG A 20 4.34 -8.54 2.22
CA ARG A 20 4.49 -8.38 0.76
C ARG A 20 4.17 -6.95 0.31
N MET A 21 3.09 -6.35 0.83
CA MET A 21 2.72 -4.97 0.52
C MET A 21 3.84 -4.00 0.88
N TRP A 22 4.45 -4.13 2.07
CA TRP A 22 5.54 -3.26 2.50
C TRP A 22 6.84 -3.50 1.72
N GLU A 23 7.11 -4.73 1.31
CA GLU A 23 8.24 -5.07 0.44
C GLU A 23 8.07 -4.47 -0.96
N GLU A 24 6.88 -4.58 -1.54
CA GLU A 24 6.57 -4.01 -2.85
C GLU A 24 6.61 -2.47 -2.82
N LEU A 25 6.14 -1.85 -1.72
CA LEU A 25 6.26 -0.41 -1.49
C LEU A 25 7.72 0.06 -1.59
N ALA A 26 8.66 -0.64 -0.95
CA ALA A 26 10.08 -0.27 -1.00
C ALA A 26 10.66 -0.28 -2.41
N GLN A 27 10.11 -1.08 -3.33
CA GLN A 27 10.59 -1.17 -4.71
C GLN A 27 10.15 0.01 -5.60
N PHE A 28 9.22 0.85 -5.13
CA PHE A 28 8.86 2.04 -5.89
C PHE A 28 10.07 2.97 -6.01
N PRO A 29 10.40 3.51 -7.21
CA PRO A 29 11.58 4.35 -7.40
C PRO A 29 11.65 5.56 -6.47
N LEU A 30 10.50 6.05 -6.01
CA LEU A 30 10.40 7.15 -5.07
C LEU A 30 11.01 6.83 -3.70
N ASN A 31 11.00 5.55 -3.31
CA ASN A 31 11.33 5.08 -1.97
C ASN A 31 12.78 4.56 -1.85
N ASP A 32 13.48 4.35 -2.97
CA ASP A 32 14.90 3.91 -3.02
C ASP A 32 15.21 2.69 -2.15
N GLY A 33 14.28 1.73 -2.08
CA GLY A 33 14.42 0.52 -1.24
C GLY A 33 14.08 0.70 0.23
N ASP A 34 13.73 1.91 0.70
CA ASP A 34 13.27 2.16 2.06
C ASP A 34 11.74 2.01 2.15
N ARG A 35 11.25 1.04 2.92
CA ARG A 35 9.81 0.83 3.14
C ARG A 35 9.17 1.83 4.11
N LEU A 36 9.95 2.51 4.96
CA LEU A 36 9.42 3.44 5.96
C LEU A 36 9.52 4.89 5.48
N CYS A 37 10.59 5.24 4.78
CA CYS A 37 10.88 6.59 4.28
C CYS A 37 10.75 7.68 5.35
N VAL A 38 11.26 7.41 6.56
CA VAL A 38 11.01 8.28 7.74
C VAL A 38 11.51 9.70 7.48
N ASN A 39 10.62 10.69 7.63
CA ASN A 39 10.94 12.10 7.44
C ASN A 39 10.13 13.00 8.38
N ALA A 40 10.83 13.81 9.19
CA ALA A 40 10.22 14.74 10.15
C ALA A 40 9.18 14.10 11.10
N GLY A 41 9.37 12.82 11.46
CA GLY A 41 8.44 12.06 12.30
C GLY A 41 7.27 11.42 11.54
N TYR A 42 7.18 11.61 10.22
CA TYR A 42 6.23 10.93 9.34
C TYR A 42 6.88 9.72 8.68
N CYS A 43 6.06 8.76 8.28
CA CYS A 43 6.44 7.60 7.48
C CYS A 43 5.24 7.20 6.62
N TRP A 44 5.41 6.15 5.82
CA TRP A 44 4.28 5.53 5.12
C TRP A 44 3.24 4.97 6.10
N GLU A 45 1.97 5.25 5.82
CA GLU A 45 0.80 4.84 6.59
C GLU A 45 -0.07 3.92 5.72
N TYR A 46 -0.49 2.79 6.28
CA TYR A 46 -1.49 1.93 5.65
C TYR A 46 -2.90 2.48 5.88
N MET A 47 -3.60 2.82 4.80
CA MET A 47 -4.90 3.49 4.85
C MET A 47 -6.09 2.52 4.73
N GLY A 48 -5.82 1.26 4.38
CA GLY A 48 -6.83 0.26 4.08
C GLY A 48 -6.61 -0.37 2.71
N SER A 49 -7.40 -1.40 2.43
CA SER A 49 -7.39 -2.14 1.18
C SER A 49 -8.76 -2.12 0.55
N SER A 50 -8.81 -1.90 -0.76
CA SER A 50 -9.97 -2.24 -1.56
C SER A 50 -9.87 -3.68 -2.05
N ALA A 51 -10.86 -4.13 -2.83
CA ALA A 51 -10.86 -5.45 -3.45
C ALA A 51 -9.64 -5.70 -4.35
N ASP A 52 -9.02 -4.65 -4.91
CA ASP A 52 -7.99 -4.78 -5.94
C ASP A 52 -6.65 -4.15 -5.52
N HIS A 53 -6.63 -3.26 -4.52
CA HIS A 53 -5.42 -2.51 -4.14
C HIS A 53 -5.28 -2.31 -2.63
N HIS A 54 -4.05 -2.27 -2.14
CA HIS A 54 -3.68 -1.65 -0.87
C HIS A 54 -3.41 -0.17 -1.07
N HIS A 55 -3.87 0.66 -0.14
CA HIS A 55 -3.75 2.12 -0.23
C HIS A 55 -2.77 2.59 0.85
N LEU A 56 -1.70 3.27 0.44
CA LEU A 56 -0.70 3.82 1.34
C LEU A 56 -0.54 5.32 1.13
N ARG A 57 -0.25 6.04 2.22
CA ARG A 57 -0.02 7.48 2.22
C ARG A 57 1.27 7.81 2.97
N HIS A 58 2.09 8.69 2.41
CA HIS A 58 3.15 9.35 3.14
C HIS A 58 2.80 10.83 3.30
N PRO A 59 2.55 11.36 4.52
CA PRO A 59 2.15 12.76 4.70
C PRO A 59 3.17 13.80 4.21
N HIS A 60 4.47 13.48 4.30
CA HIS A 60 5.55 14.40 3.93
C HIS A 60 6.81 13.67 3.40
N HIS A 61 6.76 13.14 2.18
CA HIS A 61 7.78 12.22 1.66
C HIS A 61 9.14 12.92 1.48
N PRO A 62 10.28 12.32 1.91
CA PRO A 62 11.59 12.98 1.85
C PRO A 62 12.03 13.37 0.45
N ALA A 63 11.72 12.55 -0.57
CA ALA A 63 12.11 12.83 -1.95
C ALA A 63 11.29 13.96 -2.61
N SER A 64 10.02 14.15 -2.24
CA SER A 64 9.13 15.09 -2.92
C SER A 64 8.73 16.31 -2.07
N GLY A 65 8.94 16.26 -0.76
CA GLY A 65 8.58 17.32 0.19
C GLY A 65 7.06 17.54 0.35
N LYS A 66 6.23 16.63 -0.17
CA LYS A 66 4.77 16.73 -0.14
C LYS A 66 4.12 15.41 0.27
N ALA A 67 2.80 15.41 0.40
CA ALA A 67 2.04 14.19 0.60
C ALA A 67 2.07 13.32 -0.67
N GLU A 68 2.33 12.03 -0.50
CA GLU A 68 2.39 11.05 -1.57
C GLU A 68 1.42 9.90 -1.30
N TYR A 69 0.95 9.29 -2.39
CA TYR A 69 0.00 8.18 -2.35
C TYR A 69 0.48 7.10 -3.30
N ILE A 70 0.54 5.87 -2.79
CA ILE A 70 0.88 4.69 -3.57
C ILE A 70 -0.24 3.66 -3.43
N TYR A 71 -0.56 3.01 -4.54
CA TYR A 71 -1.53 1.93 -4.62
C TYR A 71 -0.79 0.67 -5.06
N ILE A 72 -0.85 -0.37 -4.23
CA ILE A 72 -0.19 -1.65 -4.50
C ILE A 72 -1.25 -2.65 -4.90
N GLU A 73 -1.07 -3.33 -6.03
CA GLU A 73 -2.03 -4.32 -6.49
C GLU A 73 -2.09 -5.50 -5.54
N ARG A 74 -3.31 -5.97 -5.25
CA ARG A 74 -3.49 -7.19 -4.48
C ARG A 74 -3.24 -8.38 -5.36
N ALA A 75 -2.42 -9.30 -4.86
CA ALA A 75 -2.28 -10.60 -5.48
C ALA A 75 -3.61 -11.35 -5.32
N ARG A 76 -4.50 -11.25 -6.31
CA ARG A 76 -5.62 -12.18 -6.40
C ARG A 76 -4.98 -13.55 -6.51
N ALA A 77 -5.20 -14.41 -5.51
CA ALA A 77 -4.78 -15.81 -5.58
C ALA A 77 -5.20 -16.30 -6.97
N ALA A 78 -4.22 -16.64 -7.81
CA ALA A 78 -4.48 -17.06 -9.17
C ALA A 78 -5.55 -18.15 -9.08
N VAL A 79 -6.75 -17.84 -9.55
CA VAL A 79 -7.82 -18.83 -9.65
C VAL A 79 -7.24 -19.95 -10.50
N GLY A 80 -7.11 -21.14 -9.91
CA GLY A 80 -6.41 -22.26 -10.50
C GLY A 80 -6.90 -22.51 -11.92
N TRP A 81 -5.99 -22.39 -12.88
CA TRP A 81 -6.16 -23.06 -14.16
C TRP A 81 -5.93 -24.55 -13.89
N VAL A 82 -7.03 -25.26 -13.66
CA VAL A 82 -7.12 -26.73 -13.73
C VAL A 82 -6.99 -27.21 -15.17
#